data_AF-A0A089K0C1-F1
#
_entry.id   AF-A0A089K0C1-F1
#
_cell.length_a   1.000
_cell.length_b   1.000
_cell.length_c   1.000
_cell.angle_alpha   90.00
_cell.angle_beta   90.00
_cell.angle_gamma   90.00
#
_symmetry.space_group_name_H-M   'P 1'
#
loop_
_entity.id
_entity.type
_entity.pdbx_description
1 polymer ?
#
loop_
_entity_poly.entity_id
_entity_poly.type
_entity_poly.pdbx_seq_one_letter_code
_entity_poly.pdbx_strand_id
1 'polypeptide(L)'
;MDKAKRELLMNICLFSLVLSVLYGIMITGIDNSLVSETSYISGPGGFVVFVLFFLILYPLHILLSMLQFAVIRLAGESLVKRLVISNATGLVVVGAIYYITQEIEALWLIFSLAVFSAVALIRK
;
A
#
# COMPACT_ATOMS: atom_id res chain seq x y z
N MET A 1 -4.13 25.71 6.63
CA MET A 1 -3.93 24.66 5.59
C MET A 1 -5.27 24.02 5.29
N ASP A 2 -5.68 23.94 4.02
CA ASP A 2 -6.95 23.32 3.63
C ASP A 2 -7.07 21.90 4.19
N LYS A 3 -8.25 21.54 4.70
CA LYS A 3 -8.55 20.22 5.28
C LYS A 3 -8.20 19.09 4.31
N ALA A 4 -8.50 19.29 3.02
CA ALA A 4 -8.16 18.36 1.94
C ALA A 4 -6.65 18.17 1.72
N LYS A 5 -5.84 19.24 1.85
CA LYS A 5 -4.37 19.15 1.73
C LYS A 5 -3.77 18.38 2.91
N ARG A 6 -4.33 18.57 4.11
CA ARG A 6 -3.91 17.85 5.31
C ARG A 6 -4.23 16.36 5.23
N GLU A 7 -5.39 16.00 4.69
CA GLU A 7 -5.77 14.60 4.47
C GLU A 7 -4.87 13.91 3.43
N LEU A 8 -4.58 14.58 2.32
CA LEU A 8 -3.63 14.07 1.32
C LEU A 8 -2.25 13.83 1.93
N LEU A 9 -1.72 14.80 2.67
CA LEU A 9 -0.41 14.67 3.33
C LEU A 9 -0.40 13.55 4.37
N MET A 10 -1.48 13.35 5.13
CA MET A 10 -1.56 12.20 6.03
C MET A 10 -1.60 10.86 5.29
N ASN A 11 -2.34 10.74 4.20
CA ASN A 11 -2.40 9.51 3.42
C ASN A 11 -1.06 9.19 2.74
N ILE A 12 -0.41 10.21 2.15
CA ILE A 12 0.91 10.08 1.51
C ILE A 12 2.00 9.78 2.56
N CYS A 13 2.07 10.53 3.65
CA CYS A 13 3.21 10.40 4.56
C CYS A 13 2.99 9.33 5.62
N LEU A 14 1.83 9.29 6.27
CA LEU A 14 1.63 8.42 7.43
C LEU A 14 1.17 7.03 6.99
N PHE A 15 0.10 6.93 6.23
CA PHE A 15 -0.45 5.63 5.86
C PHE A 15 0.43 4.88 4.87
N SER A 16 1.00 5.56 3.88
CA SER A 16 1.91 4.91 2.92
C SER A 16 3.19 4.44 3.61
N LEU A 17 3.71 5.19 4.58
CA LEU A 17 4.88 4.79 5.36
C LEU A 17 4.57 3.59 6.25
N VAL A 18 3.48 3.65 7.02
CA VAL A 18 3.07 2.54 7.90
C VAL A 18 2.81 1.26 7.10
N LEU A 19 2.09 1.35 5.98
CA LEU A 19 1.86 0.19 5.11
C LEU A 19 3.16 -0.38 4.54
N SER A 20 4.07 0.48 4.07
CA SER A 20 5.33 0.01 3.49
C SER A 20 6.23 -0.66 4.52
N VAL A 21 6.23 -0.15 5.76
CA VAL A 21 6.94 -0.79 6.88
C VAL A 21 6.29 -2.14 7.22
N LEU A 22 4.96 -2.20 7.33
CA LEU A 22 4.24 -3.45 7.63
C LEU A 22 4.49 -4.52 6.56
N TYR A 23 4.42 -4.13 5.28
CA TYR A 23 4.71 -5.06 4.19
C TYR A 23 6.17 -5.47 4.14
N GLY A 24 7.09 -4.53 4.33
CA GLY A 24 8.51 -4.85 4.40
C GLY A 24 8.77 -5.89 5.49
N ILE A 25 8.18 -5.71 6.68
CA ILE A 25 8.29 -6.68 7.78
C ILE A 25 7.67 -8.01 7.40
N MET A 26 6.44 -8.03 6.86
CA MET A 26 5.78 -9.28 6.47
C MET A 26 6.57 -10.06 5.42
N ILE A 27 7.08 -9.41 4.37
CA ILE A 27 7.87 -10.06 3.32
C ILE A 27 9.20 -10.57 3.87
N THR A 28 9.85 -9.83 4.78
CA THR A 28 11.06 -10.34 5.42
C THR A 28 10.84 -11.44 6.46
N GLY A 29 9.63 -11.52 7.03
CA GLY A 29 9.25 -12.53 8.02
C GLY A 29 8.65 -13.80 7.42
N ILE A 30 8.15 -13.76 6.18
CA ILE A 30 7.83 -14.95 5.38
C ILE A 30 9.17 -15.52 4.90
N ASP A 31 9.45 -16.79 5.21
CA ASP A 31 10.74 -17.45 4.92
C ASP A 31 11.24 -17.12 3.50
N ASN A 32 12.38 -16.42 3.45
CA ASN A 32 12.95 -15.86 2.23
C ASN A 32 13.60 -16.95 1.36
N SER A 33 12.78 -17.78 0.70
CA SER A 33 13.26 -18.66 -0.38
C SER A 33 13.90 -17.89 -1.54
N LEU A 34 13.60 -16.59 -1.69
CA LEU A 34 14.14 -15.70 -2.71
C LEU A 34 15.57 -15.20 -2.46
N VAL A 35 16.09 -15.27 -1.21
CA VAL A 35 17.39 -14.65 -0.86
C VAL A 35 18.33 -15.56 -0.06
N SER A 36 17.83 -16.51 0.76
CA SER A 36 18.67 -17.58 1.34
C SER A 36 17.83 -18.64 2.06
N GLU A 37 18.20 -19.92 1.97
CA GLU A 37 17.62 -21.06 2.74
C GLU A 37 17.78 -20.95 4.27
N THR A 38 18.19 -19.80 4.81
CA THR A 38 18.45 -19.60 6.23
C THR A 38 17.70 -18.38 6.76
N SER A 39 16.82 -18.62 7.74
CA SER A 39 15.94 -17.63 8.39
C SER A 39 16.70 -16.66 9.30
N TYR A 40 17.59 -15.82 8.77
CA TYR A 40 18.25 -14.78 9.57
C TYR A 40 17.47 -13.46 9.54
N ILE A 41 16.37 -13.42 10.29
CA ILE A 41 15.57 -12.20 10.56
C ILE A 41 16.43 -11.08 11.19
N SER A 42 17.55 -11.44 11.85
CA SER A 42 18.42 -10.53 12.59
C SER A 42 19.78 -10.26 11.91
N GLY A 43 19.99 -10.74 10.69
CA GLY A 43 21.26 -10.59 9.96
C GLY A 43 21.29 -9.35 9.05
N PRO A 44 22.49 -8.88 8.63
CA PRO A 44 22.62 -7.79 7.67
C PRO A 44 21.83 -8.03 6.37
N GLY A 45 21.71 -9.29 5.94
CA GLY A 45 20.93 -9.70 4.76
C GLY A 45 19.44 -9.39 4.88
N GLY A 46 18.80 -9.74 6.00
CA GLY A 46 17.37 -9.47 6.24
C GLY A 46 17.05 -7.98 6.24
N PHE A 47 17.94 -7.15 6.80
CA PHE A 47 17.79 -5.70 6.76
C PHE A 47 17.89 -5.12 5.36
N VAL A 48 18.81 -5.63 4.51
CA VAL A 48 18.94 -5.18 3.12
C VAL A 48 17.68 -5.52 2.30
N VAL A 49 17.14 -6.73 2.48
CA VAL A 49 15.90 -7.16 1.82
C VAL A 49 14.73 -6.28 2.26
N PHE A 50 14.60 -6.01 3.56
CA PHE A 50 13.60 -5.08 4.09
C PHE A 50 13.69 -3.71 3.41
N VAL A 51 14.89 -3.13 3.35
CA VAL A 51 15.11 -1.80 2.77
C VAL A 51 14.77 -1.78 1.29
N LEU A 52 15.14 -2.82 0.52
CA LEU A 52 14.82 -2.92 -0.90
C LEU A 52 13.30 -3.00 -1.14
N PHE A 53 12.60 -3.86 -0.41
CA PHE A 53 11.14 -3.96 -0.52
C PHE A 53 10.46 -2.67 -0.05
N PHE A 54 10.93 -2.05 1.02
CA PHE A 54 10.42 -0.76 1.48
C PHE A 54 10.58 0.32 0.41
N LEU A 55 11.74 0.42 -0.24
CA LEU A 55 12.03 1.38 -1.31
C LEU A 55 11.16 1.18 -2.55
N ILE A 56 10.73 -0.05 -2.85
CA ILE A 56 9.83 -0.37 -3.96
C ILE A 56 8.37 -0.10 -3.58
N LEU A 57 7.96 -0.54 -2.39
CA LEU A 57 6.58 -0.46 -1.94
C LEU A 57 6.16 0.95 -1.54
N TYR A 58 7.06 1.73 -0.94
CA TYR A 58 6.77 3.09 -0.51
C TYR A 58 6.29 4.03 -1.64
N PRO A 59 7.00 4.19 -2.76
CA PRO A 59 6.51 4.99 -3.88
C PRO A 59 5.21 4.44 -4.47
N LEU A 60 5.00 3.12 -4.41
CA LEU A 60 3.78 2.48 -4.89
C LEU A 60 2.58 2.82 -4.00
N HIS A 61 2.74 2.77 -2.68
CA HIS A 61 1.73 3.23 -1.73
C HIS A 61 1.44 4.73 -1.86
N ILE A 62 2.47 5.56 -2.12
CA ILE A 62 2.27 6.98 -2.43
C ILE A 62 1.41 7.15 -3.68
N LEU A 63 1.71 6.43 -4.76
CA LEU A 63 0.92 6.48 -6.00
C LEU A 63 -0.54 6.08 -5.76
N LEU A 64 -0.77 4.97 -5.04
CA LEU A 64 -2.12 4.53 -4.65
C LEU A 64 -2.86 5.60 -3.84
N SER A 65 -2.18 6.23 -2.88
CA SER A 65 -2.73 7.32 -2.06
C SER A 65 -3.11 8.55 -2.90
N MET A 66 -2.26 8.96 -3.85
CA MET A 66 -2.55 10.07 -4.76
C MET A 66 -3.72 9.77 -5.70
N LEU A 67 -3.74 8.54 -6.23
CA LEU A 67 -4.80 8.05 -7.11
C LEU A 67 -6.15 8.02 -6.37
N GLN A 68 -6.15 7.52 -5.14
CA GLN A 68 -7.33 7.52 -4.27
C GLN A 68 -7.82 8.93 -3.95
N PHE A 69 -6.91 9.87 -3.66
CA PHE A 69 -7.29 11.26 -3.46
C PHE A 69 -7.90 11.90 -4.72
N ALA A 70 -7.34 11.63 -5.89
CA ALA A 70 -7.88 12.10 -7.16
C ALA A 70 -9.29 11.54 -7.40
N VAL A 71 -9.49 10.24 -7.17
CA VAL A 71 -10.80 9.57 -7.27
C VAL A 71 -11.81 10.18 -6.30
N ILE A 72 -11.43 10.39 -5.04
CA ILE A 72 -12.29 11.00 -4.02
C ILE A 72 -12.73 12.40 -4.48
N ARG A 73 -11.82 13.19 -5.05
CA ARG A 73 -12.13 14.55 -5.51
C ARG A 73 -13.03 14.56 -6.75
N LEU A 74 -12.91 13.56 -7.63
CA LEU A 74 -13.69 13.46 -8.87
C LEU A 74 -15.06 12.78 -8.69
N ALA A 75 -15.19 11.85 -7.75
CA ALA A 75 -16.39 11.01 -7.58
C ALA A 75 -17.60 11.72 -6.91
N GLY A 76 -17.48 13.00 -6.56
CA GLY A 76 -18.53 13.79 -5.92
C GLY A 76 -18.73 13.47 -4.43
N GLU A 77 -19.87 13.88 -3.87
CA GLU A 77 -20.14 13.80 -2.42
C GLU A 77 -20.51 12.40 -1.92
N SER A 78 -20.94 11.49 -2.81
CA SER A 78 -21.46 10.20 -2.35
C SER A 78 -20.33 9.26 -1.90
N LEU A 79 -20.33 8.96 -0.61
CA LEU A 79 -19.28 8.16 0.04
C LEU A 79 -19.18 6.75 -0.55
N VAL A 80 -20.33 6.17 -0.96
CA VAL A 80 -20.38 4.85 -1.61
C VAL A 80 -19.70 4.89 -2.98
N LYS A 81 -19.94 5.90 -3.83
CA LYS A 81 -19.25 6.01 -5.12
C LYS A 81 -17.74 6.18 -4.93
N ARG A 82 -17.33 7.00 -3.96
CA ARG A 82 -15.91 7.21 -3.63
C ARG A 82 -15.22 5.91 -3.26
N LEU A 83 -15.82 5.10 -2.38
CA LEU A 83 -15.29 3.81 -1.96
C LEU A 83 -15.24 2.80 -3.12
N VAL A 84 -16.32 2.70 -3.90
CA VAL A 84 -16.38 1.75 -5.01
C VAL A 84 -15.34 2.09 -6.06
N ILE A 85 -15.24 3.35 -6.50
CA ILE A 85 -14.28 3.75 -7.52
C ILE A 85 -12.86 3.62 -6.98
N SER A 86 -12.60 4.02 -5.73
CA SER A 86 -11.28 3.90 -5.12
C SER A 86 -10.80 2.45 -5.03
N ASN A 87 -11.67 1.53 -4.59
CA ASN A 87 -11.32 0.12 -4.49
C ASN A 87 -11.18 -0.52 -5.87
N ALA A 88 -12.05 -0.16 -6.83
CA ALA A 88 -11.94 -0.66 -8.19
C ALA A 88 -10.60 -0.25 -8.82
N THR A 89 -10.20 1.02 -8.74
CA THR A 89 -8.92 1.46 -9.31
C THR A 89 -7.73 0.86 -8.55
N GLY A 90 -7.84 0.73 -7.23
CA GLY A 90 -6.82 0.04 -6.43
C GLY A 90 -6.65 -1.43 -6.81
N LEU A 91 -7.74 -2.16 -7.03
CA LEU A 91 -7.73 -3.55 -7.50
C LEU A 91 -7.10 -3.68 -8.87
N VAL A 92 -7.35 -2.74 -9.78
CA VAL A 92 -6.69 -2.71 -11.10
C VAL A 92 -5.19 -2.56 -10.95
N VAL A 93 -4.71 -1.68 -10.06
CA VAL A 93 -3.28 -1.50 -9.81
C VAL A 93 -2.67 -2.76 -9.19
N VAL A 94 -3.29 -3.36 -8.18
CA VAL A 94 -2.80 -4.60 -7.56
C VAL A 94 -2.80 -5.76 -8.56
N GLY A 95 -3.85 -5.88 -9.38
CA GLY A 95 -3.93 -6.87 -10.45
C GLY A 95 -2.85 -6.69 -11.51
N ALA A 96 -2.54 -5.44 -11.90
CA ALA A 96 -1.47 -5.14 -12.83
C ALA A 96 -0.09 -5.50 -12.24
N ILE A 97 0.14 -5.24 -10.96
CA ILE A 97 1.38 -5.62 -10.26
C ILE A 97 1.50 -7.14 -10.25
N TYR A 98 0.46 -7.86 -9.82
CA TYR A 98 0.44 -9.32 -9.84
C TYR A 98 0.69 -9.89 -11.24
N TYR A 99 0.09 -9.30 -12.28
CA TYR A 99 0.31 -9.74 -13.66
C TYR A 99 1.78 -9.59 -14.11
N ILE A 100 2.45 -8.51 -13.69
CA ILE A 100 3.85 -8.24 -14.05
C ILE A 100 4.81 -9.09 -13.22
N THR A 101 4.60 -9.19 -11.91
CA THR A 101 5.53 -9.88 -11.01
C THR A 101 5.28 -11.40 -10.97
N GLN A 102 4.06 -11.86 -11.26
CA GLN A 102 3.59 -13.23 -11.06
C GLN A 102 3.72 -13.75 -9.61
N GLU A 103 4.03 -12.87 -8.67
CA GLU A 103 4.24 -13.20 -7.27
C GLU A 103 2.93 -13.14 -6.49
N ILE A 104 2.55 -14.24 -5.82
CA ILE A 104 1.33 -14.29 -5.01
C ILE A 104 1.38 -13.28 -3.85
N GLU A 105 2.58 -12.90 -3.43
CA GLU A 105 2.85 -11.89 -2.41
C GLU A 105 2.29 -10.52 -2.78
N ALA A 106 2.22 -10.21 -4.07
CA ALA A 106 1.63 -8.96 -4.56
C ALA A 106 0.13 -8.87 -4.23
N LEU A 107 -0.59 -10.00 -4.14
CA LEU A 107 -2.01 -10.01 -3.79
C LEU A 107 -2.26 -9.55 -2.35
N TRP A 108 -1.26 -9.60 -1.48
CA TRP A 108 -1.42 -9.04 -0.14
C TRP A 108 -1.83 -7.58 -0.24
N LEU A 109 -1.31 -6.80 -1.22
CA LEU A 109 -1.61 -5.37 -1.40
C LEU A 109 -3.11 -5.04 -1.41
N ILE A 110 -4.01 -6.00 -1.66
CA ILE A 110 -5.46 -5.82 -1.47
C ILE A 110 -5.81 -5.38 -0.04
N PHE A 111 -5.09 -5.84 0.99
CA PHE A 111 -5.27 -5.40 2.38
C PHE A 111 -5.05 -3.89 2.54
N SER A 112 -4.16 -3.27 1.74
CA SER A 112 -3.97 -1.82 1.76
C SER A 112 -5.28 -1.08 1.41
N LEU A 113 -6.01 -1.59 0.41
CA LEU A 113 -7.28 -1.01 -0.05
C LEU A 113 -8.36 -1.09 1.03
N ALA A 114 -8.40 -2.20 1.77
CA ALA A 114 -9.29 -2.35 2.93
C ALA A 114 -8.96 -1.36 4.04
N VAL A 115 -7.67 -1.16 4.36
CA VAL A 115 -7.22 -0.18 5.36
C VAL A 115 -7.60 1.24 4.95
N PHE A 116 -7.32 1.63 3.72
CA PHE A 116 -7.69 2.95 3.22
C PHE A 116 -9.21 3.16 3.18
N SER A 117 -9.98 2.12 2.84
CA SER A 117 -11.45 2.15 2.89
C SER A 117 -11.99 2.34 4.30
N ALA A 118 -11.43 1.64 5.29
CA ALA A 118 -11.82 1.78 6.70
C ALA A 118 -11.53 3.19 7.21
N VAL A 119 -10.36 3.75 6.87
CA VAL A 119 -9.98 5.13 7.21
C VAL A 119 -10.95 6.14 6.59
N ALA A 120 -11.35 5.93 5.33
CA ALA A 120 -12.34 6.78 4.65
C ALA A 120 -13.75 6.70 5.28
N LEU A 121 -14.13 5.54 5.83
CA LEU A 121 -15.41 5.34 6.51
C LEU A 121 -15.46 6.03 7.89
N ILE A 122 -14.36 5.93 8.67
CA ILE A 122 -14.26 6.50 10.03
C ILE A 122 -14.20 8.04 10.00
N ARG A 123 -13.68 8.62 8.92
CA ARG A 123 -13.46 10.07 8.79
C ARG A 123 -14.64 10.84 8.19
N LYS A 124 -15.82 10.21 8.12
CA LYS A 124 -17.05 10.83 7.64
C LYS A 124 -17.48 12.01 8.52
#